data_AF-A0A974HE25-F1
#
_entry.id   AF-A0A974HE25-F1
#
_cell.length_a   1.000
_cell.length_b   1.000
_cell.length_c   1.000
_cell.angle_alpha   90.00
_cell.angle_beta   90.00
_cell.angle_gamma   90.00
#
_symmetry.space_group_name_H-M   'P 1'
#
loop_
_entity.id
_entity.type
_entity.pdbx_description
1 polymer ?
#
loop_
_entity_poly.entity_id
_entity_poly.type
_entity_poly.pdbx_seq_one_letter_code
_entity_poly.pdbx_strand_id
1 'polypeptide(L)'
;MIDPMDSSVKVAMLVILVGTSMFPVKYGVTSLPICPDGGTNCQMSTVDLFDRAVKLSNYIHSLSSEMFKEFDERFAPSQRFLTKSVMSCHTSSLNTPEDKEQAQQIQHEDLLNLVMQVLRSWNNPLLHMVAEVQDIREAPDTIFQKAVEIGEQTKLLQDGMEKIVGRIHPFDLENDVNSLWSGPPAAQSADENSRLFAFYNLLHCFRRDSHKIDNYLKLLKCRLIHDSNC
;
A
#
# COMPACT_ATOMS: atom_id res chain seq x y z
N MET A 1 -80.58 -22.31 4.26
CA MET A 1 -80.82 -23.43 5.20
C MET A 1 -79.64 -23.39 6.18
N ILE A 2 -79.69 -22.51 7.18
CA ILE A 2 -80.15 -22.76 8.57
C ILE A 2 -79.30 -23.86 9.24
N ASP A 3 -78.21 -23.41 9.90
CA ASP A 3 -77.59 -23.72 11.22
C ASP A 3 -78.08 -24.92 12.09
N PRO A 4 -77.44 -25.34 13.23
CA PRO A 4 -76.35 -24.70 14.04
C PRO A 4 -75.36 -25.68 14.76
N MET A 5 -74.54 -25.11 15.66
CA MET A 5 -74.00 -25.61 16.96
C MET A 5 -72.46 -25.66 16.99
N ASP A 6 -71.75 -24.67 17.51
CA ASP A 6 -71.71 -24.09 18.88
C ASP A 6 -70.84 -24.87 19.89
N SER A 7 -70.13 -24.07 20.67
CA SER A 7 -69.44 -24.33 21.94
C SER A 7 -67.97 -24.74 21.89
N SER A 8 -67.13 -23.70 21.85
CA SER A 8 -66.31 -23.32 23.01
C SER A 8 -65.72 -24.46 23.85
N VAL A 9 -64.43 -24.78 23.61
CA VAL A 9 -63.53 -25.15 24.71
C VAL A 9 -62.33 -24.20 24.69
N LYS A 10 -62.32 -23.32 25.69
CA LYS A 10 -61.20 -22.48 26.06
C LYS A 10 -60.02 -23.37 26.45
N VAL A 11 -58.92 -23.30 25.72
CA VAL A 11 -57.60 -23.53 26.31
C VAL A 11 -56.73 -22.34 25.92
N ALA A 12 -56.52 -21.50 26.92
CA ALA A 12 -55.60 -20.38 26.89
C ALA A 12 -54.15 -20.87 27.11
N MET A 13 -53.20 -20.05 26.63
CA MET A 13 -51.76 -20.06 26.89
C MET A 13 -50.97 -21.17 26.19
N LEU A 14 -49.83 -20.93 25.53
CA LEU A 14 -48.72 -20.08 25.94
C LEU A 14 -47.96 -19.54 24.71
N VAL A 15 -47.63 -18.25 24.73
CA VAL A 15 -46.69 -17.59 23.82
C VAL A 15 -45.26 -17.98 24.20
N ILE A 16 -44.45 -18.43 23.23
CA ILE A 16 -42.99 -18.31 23.30
C ILE A 16 -42.49 -17.79 21.94
N LEU A 17 -42.44 -16.46 21.80
CA LEU A 17 -41.39 -15.80 21.04
C LEU A 17 -40.14 -15.85 21.90
N VAL A 18 -39.02 -16.40 21.41
CA VAL A 18 -37.67 -15.79 21.48
C VAL A 18 -36.73 -16.68 20.65
N GLY A 19 -36.10 -16.05 19.67
CA GLY A 19 -34.99 -16.62 18.92
C GLY A 19 -34.36 -15.57 17.99
N THR A 20 -34.34 -14.29 18.40
CA THR A 20 -33.43 -13.33 17.76
C THR A 20 -32.03 -13.74 18.16
N SER A 21 -31.24 -14.16 17.18
CA SER A 21 -29.79 -14.30 17.34
C SER A 21 -29.24 -12.96 17.81
N MET A 22 -28.95 -12.87 19.10
CA MET A 22 -28.12 -11.81 19.64
C MET A 22 -26.72 -12.03 19.06
N PHE A 23 -26.45 -11.46 17.91
CA PHE A 23 -25.07 -11.14 17.55
C PHE A 23 -24.56 -10.25 18.68
N PRO A 24 -23.46 -10.62 19.38
CA PRO A 24 -22.89 -9.73 20.35
C PRO A 24 -22.47 -8.48 19.59
N VAL A 25 -23.19 -7.38 19.83
CA VAL A 25 -22.69 -6.04 19.54
C VAL A 25 -21.40 -5.97 20.34
N LYS A 26 -20.26 -6.14 19.66
CA LYS A 26 -18.97 -5.78 20.23
C LYS A 26 -19.06 -4.29 20.50
N TYR A 27 -19.35 -3.93 21.75
CA TYR A 27 -18.98 -2.63 22.25
C TYR A 27 -17.47 -2.57 22.11
N GLY A 28 -17.00 -1.96 21.02
CA GLY A 28 -15.61 -1.57 20.90
C GLY A 28 -15.35 -0.64 22.06
N VAL A 29 -14.67 -1.12 23.09
CA VAL A 29 -14.06 -0.23 24.07
C VAL A 29 -12.98 0.50 23.28
N THR A 30 -13.30 1.69 22.79
CA THR A 30 -12.31 2.63 22.26
C THR A 30 -11.48 3.07 23.45
N SER A 31 -10.45 2.30 23.79
CA SER A 31 -9.42 2.75 24.71
C SER A 31 -8.78 3.98 24.09
N LEU A 32 -8.90 5.13 24.77
CA LEU A 32 -8.11 6.31 24.44
C LEU A 32 -6.64 5.89 24.45
N PRO A 33 -5.85 6.23 23.41
CA PRO A 33 -4.43 5.95 23.44
C PRO A 33 -3.82 6.58 24.69
N ILE A 34 -3.00 5.81 25.41
CA ILE A 34 -2.24 6.33 26.55
C ILE A 34 -1.12 7.19 25.96
N CYS A 35 -1.26 8.51 26.04
CA CYS A 35 -0.21 9.41 25.57
C CYS A 35 0.96 9.34 26.58
N PRO A 36 2.22 9.21 26.11
CA PRO A 36 3.39 9.16 27.00
C PRO A 36 3.48 10.33 27.99
N ASP A 37 2.98 11.50 27.58
CA ASP A 37 3.10 12.75 28.34
C ASP A 37 1.82 13.17 29.09
N GLY A 38 0.79 12.31 29.15
CA GLY A 38 -0.47 12.64 29.84
C GLY A 38 -1.29 13.78 29.20
N GLY A 39 -0.92 14.22 28.00
CA GLY A 39 -1.64 15.24 27.25
C GLY A 39 -3.01 14.78 26.74
N THR A 40 -3.90 15.73 26.48
CA THR A 40 -5.26 15.48 25.94
C THR A 40 -5.28 15.18 24.44
N ASN A 41 -4.15 15.38 23.74
CA ASN A 41 -4.03 15.15 22.31
C ASN A 41 -2.80 14.26 22.05
N CYS A 42 -3.02 12.97 21.75
CA CYS A 42 -1.97 12.00 21.42
C CYS A 42 -1.39 12.25 20.02
N GLN A 43 -0.83 13.43 19.81
CA GLN A 43 -0.21 13.78 18.55
C GLN A 43 1.24 13.30 18.57
N MET A 44 1.55 12.33 17.71
CA MET A 44 2.90 11.83 17.48
C MET A 44 3.84 12.98 17.07
N SER A 45 5.08 13.00 17.55
CA SER A 45 6.05 14.02 17.14
C SER A 45 6.44 13.87 15.65
N THR A 46 6.97 14.93 15.03
CA THR A 46 7.46 14.83 13.63
C THR A 46 8.65 13.88 13.53
N VAL A 47 9.47 13.79 14.58
CA VAL A 47 10.56 12.82 14.72
C VAL A 47 10.03 11.38 14.66
N ASP A 48 9.03 11.07 15.48
CA ASP A 48 8.42 9.73 15.52
C ASP A 48 7.74 9.35 14.21
N LEU A 49 7.15 10.34 13.51
CA LEU A 49 6.58 10.12 12.18
C LEU A 49 7.65 9.72 11.18
N PHE A 50 8.78 10.45 11.12
CA PHE A 50 9.89 10.09 10.25
C PHE A 50 10.51 8.75 10.63
N ASP A 51 10.66 8.44 11.93
CA ASP A 51 11.16 7.15 12.39
C ASP A 51 10.30 5.99 11.89
N ARG A 52 8.98 6.13 11.97
CA ARG A 52 8.04 5.13 11.46
C ARG A 52 8.06 5.06 9.94
N ALA A 53 8.10 6.20 9.26
CA ALA A 53 8.14 6.26 7.80
C ALA A 53 9.39 5.55 7.24
N VAL A 54 10.58 5.83 7.81
CA VAL A 54 11.85 5.19 7.41
C VAL A 54 11.85 3.68 7.70
N LYS A 55 11.33 3.25 8.86
CA LYS A 55 11.20 1.81 9.16
C LYS A 55 10.29 1.12 8.16
N LEU A 56 9.17 1.74 7.84
CA LEU A 56 8.17 1.19 6.94
C LEU A 56 8.67 1.15 5.48
N SER A 57 9.32 2.21 5.00
CA SER A 57 9.92 2.23 3.66
C SER A 57 11.01 1.17 3.49
N ASN A 58 11.85 1.00 4.51
CA ASN A 58 12.89 -0.03 4.49
C ASN A 58 12.28 -1.43 4.44
N TYR A 59 11.22 -1.67 5.21
CA TYR A 59 10.49 -2.94 5.20
C TYR A 59 9.86 -3.24 3.83
N ILE A 60 9.16 -2.26 3.24
CA ILE A 60 8.57 -2.37 1.90
C ILE A 60 9.64 -2.70 0.85
N HIS A 61 10.79 -2.03 0.89
CA HIS A 61 11.89 -2.30 -0.03
C HIS A 61 12.47 -3.71 0.14
N SER A 62 12.63 -4.20 1.39
CA SER A 62 13.06 -5.57 1.66
C SER A 62 12.09 -6.59 1.08
N LEU A 63 10.79 -6.45 1.39
CA LEU A 63 9.74 -7.32 0.86
C LEU A 63 9.69 -7.32 -0.66
N SER A 64 9.80 -6.13 -1.28
CA SER A 64 9.83 -6.01 -2.73
C SER A 64 11.03 -6.72 -3.35
N SER A 65 12.20 -6.63 -2.71
CA SER A 65 13.42 -7.30 -3.17
C SER A 65 13.33 -8.81 -3.04
N GLU A 66 12.76 -9.31 -1.95
CA GLU A 66 12.50 -10.72 -1.72
C GLU A 66 11.48 -11.28 -2.71
N MET A 67 10.35 -10.60 -2.90
CA MET A 67 9.32 -10.99 -3.86
C MET A 67 9.85 -11.02 -5.29
N PHE A 68 10.63 -10.00 -5.69
CA PHE A 68 11.26 -9.97 -7.01
C PHE A 68 12.21 -11.16 -7.21
N LYS A 69 13.07 -11.44 -6.22
CA LYS A 69 14.02 -12.55 -6.28
C LYS A 69 13.30 -13.89 -6.41
N GLU A 70 12.28 -14.11 -5.59
CA GLU A 70 11.49 -15.34 -5.61
C GLU A 70 10.79 -15.55 -6.97
N PHE A 71 10.23 -14.47 -7.55
CA PHE A 71 9.65 -14.51 -8.89
C PHE A 71 10.69 -14.79 -9.98
N ASP A 72 11.84 -14.12 -9.94
CA ASP A 72 12.93 -14.29 -10.91
C ASP A 72 13.50 -15.71 -10.90
N GLU A 73 13.71 -16.30 -9.72
CA GLU A 73 14.20 -17.67 -9.57
C GLU A 73 13.20 -18.71 -10.12
N ARG A 74 11.90 -18.50 -9.91
CA ARG A 74 10.85 -19.44 -10.36
C ARG A 74 10.49 -19.27 -11.83
N PHE A 75 10.34 -18.03 -12.28
CA PHE A 75 9.75 -17.68 -13.57
C PHE A 75 10.70 -16.92 -14.48
N ALA A 76 11.97 -16.73 -14.16
CA ALA A 76 12.94 -16.21 -15.11
C ALA A 76 14.28 -16.96 -15.10
N PRO A 77 14.30 -18.31 -14.96
CA PRO A 77 15.55 -19.05 -15.04
C PRO A 77 16.20 -18.79 -16.40
N SER A 78 17.52 -18.54 -16.39
CA SER A 78 18.32 -18.17 -17.57
C SER A 78 18.14 -16.75 -18.12
N GLN A 79 17.71 -15.78 -17.31
CA GLN A 79 17.64 -14.36 -17.71
C GLN A 79 16.74 -14.11 -18.93
N ARG A 80 15.73 -14.97 -19.15
CA ARG A 80 14.85 -14.95 -20.33
C ARG A 80 14.14 -13.61 -20.59
N PHE A 81 14.08 -12.77 -19.56
CA PHE A 81 13.47 -11.44 -19.58
C PHE A 81 14.48 -10.29 -19.59
N LEU A 82 15.75 -10.51 -19.21
CA LEU A 82 16.77 -9.46 -19.24
C LEU A 82 17.16 -9.05 -20.67
N THR A 83 16.95 -9.92 -21.65
CA THR A 83 17.22 -9.67 -23.07
C THR A 83 16.02 -9.09 -23.83
N LYS A 84 14.83 -9.08 -23.22
CA LYS A 84 13.60 -8.59 -23.85
C LYS A 84 13.37 -7.11 -23.52
N SER A 85 13.73 -6.22 -24.44
CA SER A 85 13.44 -4.76 -24.42
C SER A 85 13.96 -4.00 -23.18
N VAL A 86 14.03 -2.68 -23.30
CA VAL A 86 14.38 -1.81 -22.16
C VAL A 86 13.23 -1.87 -21.15
N MET A 87 13.47 -2.42 -19.95
CA MET A 87 12.54 -2.33 -18.83
C MET A 87 12.22 -0.85 -18.57
N SER A 88 10.97 -0.46 -18.81
CA SER A 88 10.50 0.90 -18.67
C SER A 88 9.48 0.98 -17.54
N CYS A 89 9.70 1.91 -16.61
CA CYS A 89 8.83 2.15 -15.48
C CYS A 89 7.99 3.40 -15.74
N HIS A 90 6.73 3.39 -15.33
CA HIS A 90 5.82 4.53 -15.53
C HIS A 90 6.27 5.79 -14.78
N THR A 91 7.11 5.63 -13.76
CA THR A 91 7.73 6.71 -12.99
C THR A 91 9.02 7.25 -13.61
N SER A 92 9.52 6.68 -14.71
CA SER A 92 10.77 7.16 -15.34
C SER A 92 10.66 8.59 -15.91
N SER A 93 9.44 9.11 -16.12
CA SER A 93 9.20 10.51 -16.49
C SER A 93 9.28 11.49 -15.32
N LEU A 94 9.27 10.98 -14.07
CA LEU A 94 9.54 11.79 -12.91
C LEU A 94 11.04 12.09 -12.88
N ASN A 95 11.41 13.37 -12.75
CA ASN A 95 12.81 13.80 -12.61
C ASN A 95 13.36 13.41 -11.23
N THR A 96 13.46 12.11 -10.96
CA THR A 96 13.99 11.57 -9.71
C THR A 96 15.52 11.61 -9.72
N PRO A 97 16.19 12.08 -8.65
CA PRO A 97 17.64 12.02 -8.57
C PRO A 97 18.12 10.56 -8.61
N GLU A 98 19.13 10.29 -9.42
CA GLU A 98 19.63 8.93 -9.64
C GLU A 98 20.60 8.46 -8.55
N ASP A 99 21.26 9.41 -7.89
CA ASP A 99 22.28 9.17 -6.87
C ASP A 99 22.09 10.06 -5.64
N LYS A 100 22.93 9.82 -4.63
CA LYS A 100 22.87 10.52 -3.34
C LYS A 100 23.22 11.99 -3.52
N GLU A 101 24.19 12.30 -4.38
CA GLU A 101 24.71 13.64 -4.62
C GLU A 101 23.65 14.54 -5.26
N GLN A 102 22.92 14.03 -6.26
CA GLN A 102 21.78 14.70 -6.87
C GLN A 102 20.66 14.90 -5.84
N ALA A 103 20.33 13.85 -5.06
CA ALA A 103 19.31 13.97 -4.02
C ALA A 103 19.70 15.02 -2.96
N GLN A 104 21.00 15.16 -2.69
CA GLN A 104 21.54 16.17 -1.78
C GLN A 104 21.41 17.61 -2.30
N GLN A 105 21.15 17.83 -3.58
CA GLN A 105 20.97 19.16 -4.18
C GLN A 105 19.49 19.58 -4.24
N ILE A 106 18.55 18.64 -4.11
CA ILE A 106 17.11 18.93 -4.13
C ILE A 106 16.67 19.54 -2.79
N GLN A 107 15.82 20.57 -2.85
CA GLN A 107 15.18 21.16 -1.68
C GLN A 107 14.31 20.13 -0.96
N HIS A 108 14.14 20.26 0.36
CA HIS A 108 13.47 19.21 1.12
C HIS A 108 11.97 19.12 0.80
N GLU A 109 11.34 20.25 0.45
CA GLU A 109 9.96 20.34 -0.01
C GLU A 109 9.77 19.62 -1.35
N ASP A 110 10.65 19.88 -2.32
CA ASP A 110 10.62 19.21 -3.63
C ASP A 110 10.84 17.70 -3.49
N LEU A 111 11.76 17.29 -2.60
CA LEU A 111 12.03 15.88 -2.35
C LEU A 111 10.85 15.18 -1.64
N LEU A 112 10.16 15.87 -0.70
CA LEU A 112 8.92 15.39 -0.09
C LEU A 112 7.81 15.23 -1.13
N ASN A 113 7.63 16.23 -2.00
CA ASN A 113 6.67 16.19 -3.09
C ASN A 113 6.95 15.04 -4.04
N LEU A 114 8.22 14.82 -4.40
CA LEU A 114 8.64 13.71 -5.24
C LEU A 114 8.31 12.35 -4.60
N VAL A 115 8.59 12.16 -3.30
CA VAL A 115 8.20 10.94 -2.58
C VAL A 115 6.68 10.71 -2.67
N MET A 116 5.88 11.76 -2.45
CA MET A 116 4.42 11.69 -2.57
C MET A 116 3.97 11.34 -3.99
N GLN A 117 4.58 11.93 -5.03
CA GLN A 117 4.26 11.63 -6.43
C GLN A 117 4.55 10.17 -6.77
N VAL A 118 5.71 9.65 -6.35
CA VAL A 118 6.08 8.25 -6.57
C VAL A 118 5.09 7.33 -5.84
N LEU A 119 4.82 7.54 -4.54
CA LEU A 119 3.86 6.73 -3.78
C LEU A 119 2.48 6.69 -4.45
N ARG A 120 1.93 7.85 -4.83
CA ARG A 120 0.61 7.95 -5.48
C ARG A 120 0.58 7.26 -6.84
N SER A 121 1.67 7.32 -7.60
CA SER A 121 1.78 6.64 -8.90
C SER A 121 1.71 5.11 -8.80
N TRP A 122 1.97 4.55 -7.62
CA TRP A 122 1.95 3.11 -7.36
C TRP A 122 0.61 2.58 -6.84
N ASN A 123 -0.37 3.44 -6.54
CA ASN A 123 -1.68 3.01 -6.03
C ASN A 123 -2.40 2.03 -6.97
N ASN A 124 -2.59 2.39 -8.24
CA ASN A 124 -3.23 1.50 -9.22
C ASN A 124 -2.37 0.28 -9.59
N PRO A 125 -1.04 0.43 -9.87
CA PRO A 125 -0.21 -0.73 -10.19
C PRO A 125 -0.12 -1.77 -9.05
N LEU A 126 -0.16 -1.36 -7.77
CA LEU A 126 -0.16 -2.31 -6.64
C LEU A 126 -1.45 -3.10 -6.53
N LEU A 127 -2.61 -2.47 -6.77
CA LEU A 127 -3.89 -3.19 -6.85
C LEU A 127 -3.88 -4.21 -7.98
N HIS A 128 -3.36 -3.82 -9.15
CA HIS A 128 -3.19 -4.73 -10.28
C HIS A 128 -2.21 -5.86 -9.98
N MET A 129 -1.10 -5.58 -9.29
CA MET A 129 -0.13 -6.60 -8.89
C MET A 129 -0.79 -7.73 -8.09
N VAL A 130 -1.63 -7.39 -7.11
CA VAL A 130 -2.36 -8.39 -6.29
C VAL A 130 -3.30 -9.23 -7.16
N ALA A 131 -4.05 -8.60 -8.08
CA ALA A 131 -4.95 -9.31 -8.98
C ALA A 131 -4.20 -10.24 -9.94
N GLU A 132 -3.10 -9.77 -10.55
CA GLU A 132 -2.33 -10.55 -11.52
C GLU A 132 -1.71 -11.81 -10.91
N VAL A 133 -1.22 -11.74 -9.66
CA VAL A 133 -0.64 -12.93 -9.01
C VAL A 133 -1.65 -14.06 -8.89
N GLN A 134 -2.93 -13.76 -8.67
CA GLN A 134 -3.99 -14.78 -8.60
C GLN A 134 -4.21 -15.51 -9.92
N ASP A 135 -3.95 -14.83 -11.03
CA ASP A 135 -4.14 -15.36 -12.38
C ASP A 135 -2.89 -16.05 -12.94
N ILE A 136 -1.70 -15.82 -12.35
CA ILE A 136 -0.46 -16.51 -12.71
C ILE A 136 -0.52 -17.97 -12.26
N ARG A 137 -0.47 -18.88 -13.24
CA ARG A 137 -0.43 -20.32 -12.97
C ARG A 137 0.82 -20.67 -12.18
N GLU A 138 0.65 -21.49 -11.15
CA GLU A 138 1.73 -21.94 -10.26
C GLU A 138 2.50 -20.82 -9.53
N ALA A 139 1.90 -19.62 -9.40
CA ALA A 139 2.45 -18.59 -8.52
C ALA A 139 2.57 -19.13 -7.08
N PRO A 140 3.74 -19.05 -6.43
CA PRO A 140 3.87 -19.39 -5.02
C PRO A 140 2.96 -18.51 -4.16
N ASP A 141 2.28 -19.12 -3.17
CA ASP A 141 1.44 -18.39 -2.20
C ASP A 141 2.20 -17.27 -1.49
N THR A 142 3.51 -17.46 -1.30
CA THR A 142 4.45 -16.51 -0.72
C THR A 142 4.64 -15.24 -1.57
N ILE A 143 4.48 -15.29 -2.90
CA ILE A 143 4.46 -14.10 -3.76
C ILE A 143 3.16 -13.33 -3.58
N PHE A 144 2.02 -14.05 -3.53
CA PHE A 144 0.71 -13.43 -3.31
C PHE A 144 0.66 -12.70 -1.96
N GLN A 145 1.10 -13.36 -0.89
CA GLN A 145 1.15 -12.77 0.45
C GLN A 145 2.02 -11.50 0.49
N LYS A 146 3.21 -11.54 -0.12
CA LYS A 146 4.08 -10.35 -0.20
C LYS A 146 3.45 -9.22 -1.01
N ALA A 147 2.76 -9.51 -2.11
CA ALA A 147 2.08 -8.49 -2.91
C ALA A 147 0.97 -7.77 -2.12
N VAL A 148 0.16 -8.54 -1.37
CA VAL A 148 -0.88 -7.99 -0.48
C VAL A 148 -0.25 -7.11 0.60
N GLU A 149 0.77 -7.64 1.29
CA GLU A 149 1.44 -6.92 2.37
C GLU A 149 2.12 -5.63 1.87
N ILE A 150 2.81 -5.69 0.73
CA ILE A 150 3.39 -4.50 0.09
C ILE A 150 2.31 -3.45 -0.19
N GLY A 151 1.14 -3.85 -0.69
CA GLY A 151 0.02 -2.92 -0.94
C GLY A 151 -0.43 -2.23 0.34
N GLU A 152 -0.66 -2.99 1.41
CA GLU A 152 -1.09 -2.49 2.71
C GLU A 152 -0.05 -1.57 3.35
N GLN A 153 1.22 -2.00 3.41
CA GLN A 153 2.31 -1.22 3.99
C GLN A 153 2.58 0.06 3.18
N THR A 154 2.48 0.01 1.85
CA THR A 154 2.65 1.20 1.00
C THR A 154 1.54 2.22 1.27
N LYS A 155 0.29 1.77 1.45
CA LYS A 155 -0.82 2.66 1.82
C LYS A 155 -0.59 3.30 3.20
N LEU A 156 -0.15 2.51 4.19
CA LEU A 156 0.21 3.02 5.51
C LEU A 156 1.35 4.05 5.45
N LEU A 157 2.36 3.83 4.60
CA LEU A 157 3.44 4.78 4.38
C LEU A 157 2.92 6.08 3.75
N GLN A 158 2.07 5.99 2.73
CA GLN A 158 1.47 7.16 2.11
C GLN A 158 0.68 8.00 3.12
N ASP A 159 -0.16 7.37 3.95
CA ASP A 159 -0.95 8.07 4.98
C ASP A 159 -0.05 8.71 6.05
N GLY A 160 1.08 8.07 6.38
CA GLY A 160 2.11 8.65 7.24
C GLY A 160 2.80 9.87 6.62
N MET A 161 3.11 9.78 5.34
CA MET A 161 3.74 10.87 4.58
C MET A 161 2.81 12.07 4.40
N GLU A 162 1.52 11.86 4.18
CA GLU A 162 0.53 12.95 4.14
C GLU A 162 0.51 13.75 5.45
N LYS A 163 0.67 13.08 6.59
CA LYS A 163 0.79 13.74 7.90
C LYS A 163 2.11 14.50 8.07
N ILE A 164 3.21 13.98 7.52
CA ILE A 164 4.52 14.64 7.54
C ILE A 164 4.47 15.90 6.68
N VAL A 165 3.99 15.79 5.44
CA VAL A 165 3.90 16.94 4.53
C VAL A 165 2.96 18.00 5.08
N GLY A 166 1.79 17.61 5.61
CA GLY A 166 0.86 18.57 6.22
C GLY A 166 1.41 19.34 7.43
N ARG A 167 2.53 18.90 8.04
CA ARG A 167 3.22 19.63 9.11
C ARG A 167 4.35 20.52 8.62
N ILE A 168 5.03 20.12 7.55
CA ILE A 168 6.19 20.83 7.00
C ILE A 168 5.74 21.90 6.01
N HIS A 169 4.73 21.59 5.20
CA HIS A 169 4.27 22.44 4.10
C HIS A 169 2.73 22.50 4.09
N PRO A 170 2.12 23.42 4.87
CA PRO A 170 0.66 23.50 5.01
C PRO A 170 -0.08 24.06 3.78
N PHE A 171 0.64 24.61 2.79
CA PHE A 171 0.09 25.13 1.54
C PHE A 171 0.77 24.40 0.36
N ASP A 172 0.02 24.01 -0.67
CA ASP A 172 0.52 23.55 -1.98
C ASP A 172 1.25 22.20 -2.10
N LEU A 173 0.59 21.10 -1.68
CA LEU A 173 0.70 19.88 -2.48
C LEU A 173 -0.30 20.00 -3.64
N GLU A 174 0.14 20.51 -4.80
CA GLU A 174 -0.60 20.34 -6.05
C GLU A 174 -0.94 18.84 -6.18
N ASN A 175 -2.24 18.54 -6.15
CA ASN A 175 -2.78 17.19 -6.25
C ASN A 175 -2.67 16.59 -7.65
N ASP A 176 -1.85 17.18 -8.52
CA ASP A 176 -1.86 16.86 -9.94
C ASP A 176 -0.89 15.71 -10.24
N VAL A 177 -1.26 14.52 -9.77
CA VAL A 177 -0.77 13.28 -10.37
C VAL A 177 -1.97 12.55 -10.93
N ASN A 178 -2.35 12.93 -12.16
CA ASN A 178 -3.00 12.00 -13.06
C ASN A 178 -2.19 10.70 -13.06
N SER A 179 -2.84 9.55 -12.84
CA SER A 179 -2.20 8.24 -12.78
C SER A 179 -1.23 8.08 -13.96
N LEU A 180 0.08 8.21 -13.69
CA LEU A 180 1.14 8.08 -14.72
C LEU A 180 1.17 6.69 -15.34
N TRP A 181 0.50 5.73 -14.68
CA TRP A 181 0.34 4.39 -15.18
C TRP A 181 -0.88 4.29 -16.09
N SER A 182 -0.64 4.02 -17.38
CA SER A 182 -1.66 3.81 -18.41
C SER A 182 -2.36 2.44 -18.34
N GLY A 183 -2.13 1.67 -17.27
CA GLY A 183 -2.62 0.29 -17.14
C GLY A 183 -1.78 -0.73 -17.92
N PRO A 184 -2.15 -2.02 -17.82
CA PRO A 184 -1.52 -3.06 -18.63
C PRO A 184 -1.85 -2.82 -20.12
N PRO A 185 -0.90 -2.99 -21.05
CA PRO A 185 -1.15 -2.85 -22.48
C PRO A 185 -2.19 -3.88 -22.95
N ALA A 186 -3.22 -3.40 -23.66
CA ALA A 186 -4.42 -4.15 -24.06
C ALA A 186 -4.16 -5.44 -24.89
N ALA A 187 -2.96 -5.62 -25.43
CA ALA A 187 -2.59 -6.75 -26.29
C ALA A 187 -1.79 -7.86 -25.60
N GLN A 188 -1.41 -7.72 -24.32
CA GLN A 188 -0.51 -8.68 -23.62
C GLN A 188 -1.23 -9.82 -22.89
N SER A 189 -2.56 -9.90 -22.97
CA SER A 189 -3.39 -10.82 -22.17
C SER A 189 -3.56 -12.24 -22.76
N ALA A 190 -3.02 -12.54 -23.94
CA ALA A 190 -3.21 -13.85 -24.57
C ALA A 190 -2.04 -14.84 -24.41
N ASP A 191 -0.79 -14.36 -24.29
CA ASP A 191 0.41 -15.20 -24.15
C ASP A 191 0.96 -15.17 -22.72
N GLU A 192 1.24 -16.36 -22.18
CA GLU A 192 1.74 -16.52 -20.82
C GLU A 192 3.12 -15.88 -20.62
N ASN A 193 4.01 -15.91 -21.61
CA ASN A 193 5.32 -15.29 -21.49
C ASN A 193 5.23 -13.76 -21.51
N SER A 194 4.33 -13.18 -22.32
CA SER A 194 4.04 -11.75 -22.29
C SER A 194 3.49 -11.31 -20.94
N ARG A 195 2.55 -12.07 -20.35
CA ARG A 195 2.02 -11.78 -19.01
C ARG A 195 3.09 -11.85 -17.92
N LEU A 196 3.89 -12.93 -17.92
CA LEU A 196 5.00 -13.08 -16.96
C LEU A 196 6.06 -11.98 -17.12
N PHE A 197 6.34 -11.55 -18.36
CA PHE A 197 7.24 -10.43 -18.62
C PHE A 197 6.67 -9.09 -18.13
N ALA A 198 5.39 -8.83 -18.34
CA ALA A 198 4.72 -7.63 -17.83
C ALA A 198 4.80 -7.57 -16.30
N PHE A 199 4.49 -8.69 -15.64
CA PHE A 199 4.60 -8.80 -14.19
C PHE A 199 6.05 -8.64 -13.70
N TYR A 200 7.01 -9.25 -14.38
CA TYR A 200 8.45 -9.07 -14.11
C TYR A 200 8.86 -7.60 -14.11
N ASN A 201 8.44 -6.85 -15.14
CA ASN A 201 8.72 -5.42 -15.26
C ASN A 201 8.08 -4.64 -14.11
N LEU A 202 6.85 -4.99 -13.74
CA LEU A 202 6.14 -4.35 -12.62
C LEU A 202 6.89 -4.55 -11.30
N LEU A 203 7.32 -5.78 -11.00
CA LEU A 203 8.12 -6.09 -9.81
C LEU A 203 9.46 -5.35 -9.81
N HIS A 204 10.15 -5.33 -10.95
CA HIS A 204 11.41 -4.62 -11.10
C HIS A 204 11.26 -3.13 -10.78
N CYS A 205 10.25 -2.49 -11.39
CA CYS A 205 9.98 -1.07 -11.22
C CYS A 205 9.62 -0.73 -9.78
N PHE A 206 8.79 -1.56 -9.13
CA PHE A 206 8.42 -1.33 -7.73
C PHE A 206 9.63 -1.47 -6.80
N ARG A 207 10.49 -2.46 -7.04
CA ARG A 207 11.74 -2.64 -6.28
C ARG A 207 12.67 -1.43 -6.41
N ARG A 208 12.81 -0.91 -7.63
CA ARG A 208 13.62 0.28 -7.91
C ARG A 208 13.06 1.51 -7.18
N ASP A 209 11.77 1.73 -7.27
CA ASP A 209 11.13 2.94 -6.73
C ASP A 209 11.00 2.89 -5.20
N SER A 210 10.73 1.72 -4.62
CA SER A 210 10.75 1.52 -3.16
C SER A 210 12.13 1.79 -2.56
N HIS A 211 13.21 1.39 -3.24
CA HIS A 211 14.58 1.73 -2.85
C HIS A 211 14.83 3.24 -2.89
N LYS A 212 14.35 3.93 -3.93
CA LYS A 212 14.44 5.40 -4.03
C LYS A 212 13.70 6.08 -2.88
N ILE A 213 12.45 5.68 -2.62
CA ILE A 213 11.65 6.22 -1.50
C ILE A 213 12.38 6.03 -0.16
N ASP A 214 12.89 4.82 0.11
CA ASP A 214 13.60 4.53 1.35
C ASP A 214 14.83 5.45 1.54
N ASN A 215 15.62 5.64 0.49
CA ASN A 215 16.79 6.52 0.54
C ASN A 215 16.41 7.99 0.68
N TYR A 216 15.36 8.46 0.00
CA TYR A 216 14.89 9.84 0.13
C TYR A 216 14.37 10.13 1.53
N LEU A 217 13.64 9.19 2.15
CA LEU A 217 13.14 9.35 3.52
C LEU A 217 14.27 9.38 4.54
N LYS A 218 15.30 8.55 4.37
CA LYS A 218 16.52 8.61 5.21
C LYS A 218 17.20 9.97 5.09
N LEU A 219 17.33 10.51 3.87
CA LEU A 219 17.92 11.83 3.63
C LEU A 219 17.06 12.96 4.24
N LEU A 220 15.75 12.93 4.03
CA LEU A 220 14.81 13.90 4.58
C LEU A 220 14.82 13.92 6.10
N LYS A 221 14.75 12.75 6.73
CA LYS A 221 14.89 12.63 8.18
C LYS A 221 16.20 13.26 8.64
N CYS A 222 17.31 12.95 7.95
CA CYS A 222 18.60 13.49 8.35
C CYS A 222 18.65 15.02 8.30
N ARG A 223 18.11 15.62 7.25
CA ARG A 223 18.07 17.08 7.06
C ARG A 223 17.16 17.77 8.07
N LEU A 224 15.96 17.25 8.25
CA LEU A 224 14.89 17.93 8.99
C LEU A 224 14.90 17.68 10.49
N ILE A 225 15.51 16.57 10.93
CA ILE A 225 15.54 16.18 12.35
C ILE A 225 16.94 16.34 12.96
N HIS A 226 18.00 16.17 12.17
CA HIS A 226 19.37 16.14 12.66
C HIS A 226 20.25 17.25 12.07
N ASP A 227 19.68 18.23 11.35
CA ASP A 227 20.41 19.31 10.68
C ASP A 227 21.56 18.79 9.79
N SER A 228 21.32 17.66 9.11
CA SER A 228 22.29 16.92 8.28
C SER A 228 23.46 16.26 9.04
N ASN A 229 23.39 16.14 10.37
CA ASN A 229 24.37 15.42 11.19
C ASN A 229 23.94 13.96 11.46
N CYS A 230 23.98 13.16 10.40
CA CYS A 230 23.85 11.71 10.43
C CYS A 230 25.01 11.08 9.64
#